data_AF-A0A916VUE4-F1
#
_entry.id   AF-A0A916VUE4-F1
#
_cell.length_a   1.000
_cell.length_b   1.000
_cell.length_c   1.000
_cell.angle_alpha   90.00
_cell.angle_beta   90.00
_cell.angle_gamma   90.00
#
_symmetry.space_group_name_H-M   'P 1'
#
loop_
_entity.id
_entity.type
_entity.pdbx_description
1 polymer ?
#
loop_
_entity_poly.entity_id
_entity_poly.type
_entity_poly.pdbx_seq_one_letter_code
_entity_poly.pdbx_strand_id
1 'polypeptide(L)' 'MQKPSERPQTISSAKLFGEAQEIEIDHDGTLYRLRITRQGKLILNK' A
#
# COMPACT_ATOMS: atom_id res chain seq x y z
N MET A 1 30.55 5.56 2.50
CA MET A 1 29.34 4.75 2.70
C MET A 1 28.14 5.66 2.43
N GLN A 2 27.39 5.45 1.35
CA GLN A 2 26.23 6.30 1.04
C GLN A 2 25.10 5.95 2.03
N LYS A 3 24.62 6.94 2.79
CA LYS A 3 23.43 6.78 3.63
C LYS A 3 22.22 6.61 2.71
N PRO A 4 21.35 5.61 2.91
CA PRO A 4 20.10 5.55 2.16
C PRO A 4 19.35 6.86 2.37
N SER A 5 18.77 7.41 1.29
CA SER A 5 18.00 8.65 1.36
C SER A 5 16.92 8.51 2.43
N GLU A 6 16.85 9.45 3.38
CA GLU A 6 15.95 9.43 4.55
C GLU A 6 14.45 9.49 4.19
N ARG A 7 14.12 9.51 2.90
CA ARG A 7 12.74 9.59 2.41
C ARG A 7 12.22 8.20 2.05
N PRO A 8 11.06 7.80 2.57
CA PRO A 8 10.37 6.60 2.11
C PRO A 8 10.18 6.63 0.60
N GLN A 9 10.26 5.45 -0.02
CA GLN A 9 9.91 5.33 -1.43
C GLN A 9 8.43 5.69 -1.63
N THR A 10 8.14 6.51 -2.64
CA THR A 10 6.76 6.81 -3.03
C THR A 10 6.34 5.89 -4.16
N ILE A 11 5.19 5.24 -4.00
CA ILE A 11 4.53 4.44 -5.03
C ILE A 11 3.16 5.06 -5.35
N SER A 12 2.77 5.11 -6.62
CA SER A 12 1.46 5.60 -7.01
C SER A 12 0.38 4.57 -6.64
N SER A 13 -0.80 5.06 -6.24
CA SER A 13 -1.96 4.19 -5.98
C SER A 13 -2.34 3.38 -7.23
N ALA A 14 -2.30 3.98 -8.42
CA ALA A 14 -2.56 3.27 -9.67
C ALA A 14 -1.63 2.06 -9.87
N LYS A 15 -0.33 2.19 -9.53
CA LYS A 15 0.61 1.08 -9.61
C LYS A 15 0.37 0.03 -8.52
N LEU A 16 -0.03 0.47 -7.33
CA LEU A 16 -0.27 -0.40 -6.19
C LEU A 16 -1.52 -1.27 -6.37
N PHE A 17 -2.60 -0.71 -6.93
CA PHE A 17 -3.89 -1.38 -7.08
C PHE A 17 -4.12 -1.98 -8.47
N GLY A 18 -3.46 -1.48 -9.51
CA GLY A 18 -3.78 -1.85 -10.89
C GLY A 18 -5.24 -1.56 -11.21
N GLU A 19 -5.97 -2.58 -11.65
CA GLU A 19 -7.42 -2.51 -11.93
C GLU A 19 -8.28 -2.86 -10.71
N ALA A 20 -7.68 -3.30 -9.61
CA ALA A 20 -8.40 -3.70 -8.41
C ALA A 20 -8.77 -2.49 -7.52
N GLN A 21 -9.77 -2.67 -6.64
CA GLN A 21 -10.10 -1.68 -5.61
C GLN A 21 -9.49 -2.02 -4.24
N GLU A 22 -8.97 -3.24 -4.09
CA GLU A 22 -8.29 -3.73 -2.89
C GLU A 22 -7.15 -4.68 -3.23
N ILE A 23 -6.15 -4.73 -2.35
CA ILE A 23 -5.04 -5.68 -2.39
C ILE A 23 -4.86 -6.29 -0.99
N GLU A 24 -4.34 -7.50 -0.97
CA GLU A 24 -3.89 -8.15 0.26
C GLU A 24 -2.37 -8.01 0.40
N ILE A 25 -1.92 -7.79 1.62
CA ILE A 25 -0.52 -7.65 1.99
C ILE A 25 -0.26 -8.70 3.06
N ASP A 26 0.46 -9.76 2.69
CA ASP A 26 1.02 -10.67 3.68
C ASP A 26 2.18 -9.97 4.40
N HIS A 27 2.08 -9.89 5.72
CA HIS A 27 3.14 -9.38 6.57
C HIS A 27 3.29 -10.29 7.79
N ASP A 28 4.36 -11.07 7.80
CA ASP A 28 4.69 -12.00 8.87
C ASP A 28 3.55 -13.00 9.15
N GLY A 29 2.93 -13.52 8.07
CA GLY A 29 1.80 -14.46 8.14
C GLY A 29 0.48 -13.82 8.59
N THR A 30 0.46 -12.50 8.80
CA THR A 30 -0.76 -11.73 8.98
C THR A 30 -1.18 -11.12 7.65
N LEU A 31 -2.40 -11.40 7.23
CA LEU A 31 -2.97 -10.84 6.02
C LEU A 31 -3.60 -9.49 6.33
N TYR A 32 -3.06 -8.43 5.75
CA TYR A 32 -3.66 -7.10 5.78
C TYR A 32 -4.39 -6.84 4.47
N ARG A 33 -5.45 -6.05 4.53
CA ARG A 33 -6.17 -5.60 3.34
C ARG A 33 -6.12 -4.09 3.21
N LEU A 34 -5.50 -3.62 2.13
CA LEU A 34 -5.52 -2.22 1.74
C LEU A 34 -6.60 -2.02 0.67
N ARG A 35 -7.47 -1.03 0.85
CA ARG A 35 -8.53 -0.72 -0.13
C ARG A 35 -8.70 0.77 -0.36
N ILE A 36 -9.24 1.12 -1.53
CA ILE A 36 -9.71 2.46 -1.84
C ILE A 36 -11.17 2.58 -1.36
N THR A 37 -11.46 3.62 -0.59
CA THR A 37 -12.83 3.94 -0.15
C THR A 37 -13.61 4.65 -1.26
N ARG A 38 -14.95 4.69 -1.13
CA ARG A 38 -15.79 5.47 -2.07
C ARG A 38 -15.46 6.97 -2.10
N GLN A 39 -14.84 7.49 -1.04
CA GLN A 39 -14.37 8.88 -0.95
C GLN A 39 -12.94 9.06 -1.48
N GLY A 40 -12.34 8.03 -2.07
CA GLY A 40 -10.98 8.08 -2.64
C GLY A 40 -9.84 7.96 -1.62
N LYS A 41 -10.13 7.81 -0.33
CA LYS A 41 -9.13 7.58 0.71
C LYS A 41 -8.66 6.13 0.73
N LEU A 42 -7.41 5.90 1.12
CA LEU A 42 -6.87 4.56 1.38
C LEU A 42 -7.16 4.16 2.84
N ILE A 43 -7.56 2.90 3.05
CA ILE A 43 -7.72 2.31 4.39
C ILE A 43 -7.05 0.94 4.42
N LEU A 44 -6.24 0.71 5.45
CA LEU A 44 -5.58 -0.56 5.74
C LEU A 44 -6.29 -1.21 6.92
N ASN A 45 -6.76 -2.43 6.74
CA ASN A 45 -7.33 -3.26 7.80
C ASN A 45 -6.45 -4.49 8.02
N LYS A 46 -6.50 -5.02 9.23
CA LYS A 46 -6.02 -6.37 9.56
C LYS A 46 -7.13 -7.39 9.26
#